data_AF-A0ABD2AE08-F1
#
_entry.id   AF-A0ABD2AE08-F1
#
_cell.length_a   1.000
_cell.length_b   1.000
_cell.length_c   1.000
_cell.angle_alpha   90.00
_cell.angle_beta   90.00
_cell.angle_gamma   90.00
#
_symmetry.space_group_name_H-M   'P 1'
#
loop_
_entity.id
_entity.type
_entity.pdbx_description
1 polymer ?
#
loop_
_entity_poly.entity_id
_entity_poly.type
_entity_poly.pdbx_seq_one_letter_code
_entity_poly.pdbx_strand_id
1 'polypeptide(L)'
;MSDVELQEEEREVLLSIYEGDPAFNQLTPTTFQYKYGEDNDIKSFLLEISWSATYPSERPNINMNTFYNKHIVQEVKDEVVKQLEAEADQWLGSAMTYTLFQYVQEHLTELLSMQPDSVTEINSQTSKLKISNENQQET
;
A
#
# COMPACT_ATOMS: atom_id res chain seq x y z
N MET A 1 -20.05 -0.79 -20.19
CA MET A 1 -19.69 -1.98 -19.42
C MET A 1 -20.11 -1.74 -17.98
N SER A 2 -20.53 -2.81 -17.31
CA SER A 2 -20.71 -2.82 -15.86
C SER A 2 -19.36 -2.83 -15.15
N ASP A 3 -19.34 -2.39 -13.89
CA ASP A 3 -18.13 -2.41 -13.04
C ASP A 3 -17.51 -3.82 -12.98
N VAL A 4 -18.33 -4.87 -12.93
CA VAL A 4 -17.88 -6.28 -12.90
C VAL A 4 -17.17 -6.68 -14.20
N GLU A 5 -17.67 -6.25 -15.36
CA GLU A 5 -17.02 -6.52 -16.65
C GLU A 5 -15.66 -5.80 -16.72
N LEU A 6 -15.58 -4.55 -16.27
CA LEU A 6 -14.34 -3.78 -16.22
C LEU A 6 -13.31 -4.40 -15.27
N GLN A 7 -13.75 -4.91 -14.12
CA GLN A 7 -12.88 -5.65 -13.19
C GLN A 7 -12.30 -6.91 -13.82
N GLU A 8 -13.12 -7.69 -14.51
CA GLU A 8 -12.66 -8.93 -15.13
C GLU A 8 -11.65 -8.63 -16.25
N GLU A 9 -11.93 -7.65 -17.10
CA GLU A 9 -11.00 -7.19 -18.13
C GLU A 9 -9.67 -6.70 -17.53
N GLU A 10 -9.72 -5.85 -16.50
CA GLU A 10 -8.51 -5.38 -15.82
C GLU A 10 -7.73 -6.54 -15.18
N ARG A 11 -8.42 -7.51 -14.57
CA ARG A 11 -7.79 -8.67 -13.95
C ARG A 11 -7.02 -9.50 -14.97
N GLU A 12 -7.62 -9.80 -16.12
CA GLU A 12 -6.95 -10.55 -17.19
C GLU A 12 -5.71 -9.81 -17.68
N VAL A 13 -5.80 -8.49 -17.84
CA VAL A 13 -4.67 -7.63 -18.23
C VAL A 13 -3.57 -7.66 -17.17
N LEU A 14 -3.90 -7.50 -15.88
CA LEU A 14 -2.92 -7.57 -14.79
C LEU A 14 -2.21 -8.92 -14.77
N LEU A 15 -2.94 -10.02 -14.89
CA LEU A 15 -2.35 -11.37 -14.89
C LEU A 15 -1.42 -11.57 -16.09
N SER A 16 -1.74 -11.00 -17.25
CA SER A 16 -0.86 -11.04 -18.42
C SER A 16 0.38 -10.16 -18.25
N ILE A 17 0.28 -9.01 -17.60
CA ILE A 17 1.40 -8.08 -17.38
C ILE A 17 2.39 -8.68 -16.36
N TYR A 18 1.87 -9.24 -15.28
CA TYR A 18 2.66 -9.76 -14.17
C TYR A 18 2.91 -11.27 -14.27
N GLU A 19 2.71 -11.88 -15.44
CA GLU A 19 2.96 -13.29 -15.66
C GLU A 19 4.43 -13.61 -15.36
N GLY A 20 4.67 -14.47 -14.36
CA GLY A 20 6.01 -14.87 -13.95
C GLY A 20 6.74 -13.87 -13.05
N ASP A 21 6.10 -12.77 -12.64
CA ASP A 21 6.65 -11.84 -11.65
C ASP A 21 6.44 -12.38 -10.23
N PRO A 22 7.53 -12.73 -9.49
CA PRO A 22 7.40 -13.23 -8.13
C PRO A 22 6.96 -12.18 -7.09
N ALA A 23 7.07 -10.88 -7.43
CA ALA A 23 6.66 -9.80 -6.53
C ALA A 23 5.14 -9.60 -6.52
N PHE A 24 4.46 -9.97 -7.60
CA PHE A 24 3.01 -9.85 -7.74
C PHE A 24 2.31 -11.13 -7.26
N ASN A 25 1.24 -10.97 -6.47
CA ASN A 25 0.40 -12.06 -6.03
C ASN A 25 -1.08 -11.68 -6.14
N GLN A 26 -1.88 -12.57 -6.72
CA GLN A 26 -3.33 -12.49 -6.66
C GLN A 26 -3.84 -13.35 -5.48
N LEU A 27 -4.39 -12.72 -4.45
CA LEU A 27 -4.97 -13.44 -3.31
C LEU A 27 -6.39 -13.91 -3.60
N THR A 28 -7.17 -13.06 -4.27
CA THR A 28 -8.54 -13.35 -4.71
C THR A 28 -8.77 -12.72 -6.08
N PRO A 29 -9.89 -13.03 -6.79
CA PRO A 29 -10.22 -12.36 -8.05
C PRO A 29 -10.23 -10.83 -7.99
N THR A 30 -10.44 -10.25 -6.81
CA THR A 30 -10.54 -8.80 -6.57
C THR A 30 -9.51 -8.30 -5.56
N THR A 31 -8.45 -9.06 -5.25
CA THR A 31 -7.42 -8.65 -4.27
C THR A 31 -6.04 -9.02 -4.78
N PHE A 32 -5.21 -8.01 -4.91
CA PHE A 32 -3.88 -8.08 -5.50
C PHE A 32 -2.87 -7.53 -4.51
N GLN A 33 -1.70 -8.13 -4.51
CA GLN A 33 -0.58 -7.69 -3.70
C GLN A 33 0.65 -7.52 -4.59
N TYR A 34 1.42 -6.48 -4.33
CA TYR A 34 2.72 -6.27 -4.96
C TYR A 34 3.76 -5.95 -3.91
N LYS A 35 4.89 -6.65 -4.00
CA LYS A 35 6.03 -6.45 -3.12
C LYS A 35 7.04 -5.48 -3.72
N TYR A 36 7.40 -4.46 -2.97
CA TYR A 36 8.45 -3.51 -3.31
C TYR A 36 9.68 -3.72 -2.43
N GLY A 37 10.86 -3.54 -3.04
CA GLY A 37 12.15 -3.70 -2.37
C GLY A 37 12.64 -5.15 -2.25
N GLU A 38 13.81 -5.34 -1.67
CA GLU A 38 14.47 -6.64 -1.54
C GLU A 38 13.97 -7.44 -0.31
N ASP A 39 14.10 -8.76 -0.39
CA ASP A 39 13.78 -9.65 0.74
C ASP A 39 14.64 -9.32 1.96
N ASN A 40 13.98 -9.15 3.12
CA ASN A 40 14.60 -8.77 4.40
C ASN A 40 15.20 -7.36 4.46
N ASP A 41 14.89 -6.49 3.50
CA ASP A 41 15.20 -5.07 3.62
C ASP A 41 14.14 -4.35 4.48
N ILE A 42 14.58 -3.49 5.39
CA ILE A 42 13.74 -2.58 6.18
C ILE A 42 13.04 -1.53 5.30
N LYS A 43 13.49 -1.38 4.05
CA LYS A 43 12.90 -0.55 3.00
C LYS A 43 12.07 -1.37 2.00
N SER A 44 11.72 -2.61 2.34
CA SER A 44 10.76 -3.41 1.57
C SER A 44 9.37 -3.37 2.19
N PHE A 45 8.32 -3.34 1.36
CA PHE A 45 6.93 -3.43 1.84
C PHE A 45 6.03 -4.14 0.84
N LEU A 46 4.88 -4.57 1.32
CA LEU A 46 3.84 -5.24 0.57
C LEU A 46 2.63 -4.32 0.49
N LEU A 47 2.26 -3.92 -0.72
CA LEU A 47 1.04 -3.15 -0.97
C LEU A 47 -0.08 -4.10 -1.33
N GLU A 48 -1.24 -3.96 -0.71
CA GLU A 48 -2.45 -4.68 -1.06
C GLU A 48 -3.49 -3.72 -1.64
N ILE A 49 -4.06 -4.09 -2.79
CA ILE A 49 -5.15 -3.38 -3.44
C ILE A 49 -6.31 -4.35 -3.58
N SER A 50 -7.50 -3.94 -3.13
CA SER A 50 -8.73 -4.71 -3.30
C SER A 50 -9.85 -3.91 -3.93
N TRP A 51 -10.62 -4.56 -4.79
CA TRP A 51 -11.75 -3.97 -5.49
C TRP A 51 -13.05 -4.26 -4.76
N SER A 52 -13.88 -3.24 -4.61
CA SER A 52 -15.26 -3.38 -4.19
C SER A 52 -16.16 -3.78 -5.35
N ALA A 53 -17.46 -3.94 -5.11
CA ALA A 53 -18.42 -4.22 -6.17
C ALA A 53 -18.62 -3.05 -7.16
N THR A 54 -18.20 -1.84 -6.79
CA THR A 54 -18.40 -0.58 -7.52
C THR A 54 -17.12 -0.02 -8.12
N TYR A 55 -15.98 -0.67 -7.92
CA TYR A 55 -14.74 -0.34 -8.64
C TYR A 55 -14.87 -0.71 -10.13
N PRO A 56 -14.37 0.08 -11.10
CA PRO A 56 -13.53 1.27 -10.95
C PRO A 56 -14.30 2.59 -10.79
N SER A 57 -15.63 2.57 -10.71
CA SER A 57 -16.43 3.78 -10.47
C SER A 57 -16.14 4.42 -9.11
N GLU A 58 -15.62 3.64 -8.16
CA GLU A 58 -15.00 4.14 -6.92
C GLU A 58 -13.54 3.72 -6.81
N ARG A 59 -12.82 4.39 -5.90
CA ARG A 59 -11.43 4.08 -5.59
C ARG A 59 -11.29 2.66 -5.00
N PRO A 60 -10.22 1.93 -5.33
CA PRO A 60 -9.97 0.64 -4.70
C PRO A 60 -9.60 0.85 -3.22
N ASN A 61 -9.71 -0.20 -2.43
CA ASN A 61 -9.22 -0.19 -1.06
C ASN A 61 -7.72 -0.49 -1.07
N ILE A 62 -6.93 0.46 -0.56
CA ILE A 62 -5.48 0.36 -0.44
C ILE A 62 -5.12 0.00 1.00
N ASN A 63 -4.38 -1.08 1.18
CA ASN A 63 -4.02 -1.60 2.48
C ASN A 63 -2.50 -1.81 2.61
N MET A 64 -1.92 -1.21 3.65
CA MET A 64 -0.52 -1.40 4.05
C MET A 64 -0.37 -2.07 5.43
N ASN A 65 -1.47 -2.46 6.08
CA ASN A 65 -1.48 -3.04 7.41
C ASN A 65 -1.29 -4.57 7.37
N THR A 66 -0.37 -5.04 6.54
CA THR A 66 0.01 -6.45 6.47
C THR A 66 1.05 -6.78 7.53
N PHE A 67 1.14 -8.05 7.95
CA PHE A 67 2.17 -8.49 8.90
C PHE A 67 3.60 -8.26 8.37
N TYR A 68 3.76 -8.32 7.05
CA TYR A 68 5.04 -8.05 6.39
C TYR A 68 5.51 -6.61 6.68
N ASN A 69 4.60 -5.63 6.67
CA ASN A 69 4.91 -4.21 6.84
C ASN A 69 5.07 -3.76 8.31
N LYS A 70 5.28 -4.67 9.26
CA LYS A 70 5.41 -4.33 10.69
C LYS A 70 6.61 -3.43 10.99
N HIS A 71 7.64 -3.47 10.15
CA HIS A 71 8.84 -2.62 10.25
C HIS A 71 8.68 -1.27 9.55
N ILE A 72 7.63 -1.08 8.75
CA ILE A 72 7.36 0.22 8.13
C ILE A 72 6.66 1.11 9.15
N VAL A 73 7.20 2.32 9.34
CA VAL A 73 6.62 3.30 10.26
C VAL A 73 5.25 3.78 9.76
N GLN A 74 4.38 4.19 10.69
CA GLN A 74 3.00 4.53 10.34
C GLN A 74 2.94 5.71 9.38
N GLU A 75 3.82 6.70 9.56
CA GLU A 75 3.92 7.91 8.75
C GLU A 75 4.19 7.59 7.27
N VAL A 76 5.01 6.57 7.00
CA VAL A 76 5.26 6.09 5.63
C VAL A 76 4.03 5.41 5.05
N LYS A 77 3.34 4.57 5.84
CA LYS A 77 2.11 3.90 5.39
C LYS A 77 1.03 4.92 5.03
N ASP A 78 0.84 5.91 5.89
CA ASP A 78 -0.17 6.95 5.72
C ASP A 78 0.14 7.80 4.48
N GLU A 79 1.41 8.15 4.25
CA GLU A 79 1.80 8.91 3.05
C GLU A 79 1.63 8.10 1.77
N VAL A 80 2.01 6.81 1.75
CA VAL A 80 1.77 5.93 0.60
C VAL A 80 0.29 5.83 0.28
N VAL A 81 -0.56 5.54 1.28
CA VAL A 81 -2.01 5.45 1.10
C VAL A 81 -2.56 6.77 0.56
N LYS A 82 -2.16 7.90 1.15
CA LYS A 82 -2.62 9.23 0.73
C LYS A 82 -2.25 9.56 -0.72
N GLN A 83 -1.02 9.28 -1.14
CA GLN A 83 -0.58 9.53 -2.52
C GLN A 83 -1.32 8.62 -3.51
N LEU A 84 -1.50 7.35 -3.17
CA LEU A 84 -2.23 6.41 -4.02
C LEU A 84 -3.73 6.74 -4.10
N GLU A 85 -4.35 7.21 -3.02
CA GLU A 85 -5.73 7.70 -3.06
C GLU A 85 -5.87 8.92 -3.98
N ALA A 86 -4.93 9.86 -3.91
CA ALA A 86 -4.92 11.05 -4.77
C ALA A 86 -4.69 10.69 -6.26
N GLU A 87 -3.86 9.68 -6.53
CA GLU A 87 -3.69 9.15 -7.89
C GLU A 87 -4.97 8.43 -8.35
N ALA A 88 -5.55 7.57 -7.52
CA ALA A 88 -6.78 6.84 -7.83
C ALA A 88 -7.95 7.77 -8.20
N ASP A 89 -8.07 8.92 -7.54
CA ASP A 89 -9.10 9.93 -7.83
C ASP A 89 -9.01 10.45 -9.28
N GLN A 90 -7.81 10.46 -9.89
CA GLN A 90 -7.63 10.89 -11.28
C GLN A 90 -8.08 9.85 -12.30
N TRP A 91 -8.17 8.57 -11.89
CA TRP A 91 -8.47 7.44 -12.75
C TRP A 91 -9.86 6.84 -12.51
N LEU A 92 -10.70 7.47 -11.69
CA LEU A 92 -12.07 7.02 -11.43
C LEU A 92 -12.85 6.75 -12.73
N GLY A 93 -13.53 5.60 -12.75
CA GLY A 93 -14.24 5.09 -13.92
C GLY A 93 -13.35 4.34 -14.92
N SER A 94 -12.06 4.18 -14.63
CA SER A 94 -11.10 3.42 -15.46
C SER A 94 -10.25 2.47 -14.63
N ALA A 95 -9.73 1.43 -15.27
CA ALA A 95 -8.76 0.52 -14.66
C ALA A 95 -7.52 1.29 -14.19
N MET A 96 -7.13 1.13 -12.92
CA MET A 96 -6.06 1.92 -12.30
C MET A 96 -5.06 1.11 -11.48
N THR A 97 -5.30 -0.18 -11.23
CA THR A 97 -4.44 -0.99 -10.35
C THR A 97 -3.00 -1.06 -10.86
N TYR A 98 -2.82 -1.25 -12.17
CA TYR A 98 -1.50 -1.21 -12.79
C TYR A 98 -0.83 0.15 -12.60
N THR A 99 -1.58 1.24 -12.83
CA THR A 99 -1.08 2.62 -12.67
C THR A 99 -0.66 2.89 -11.23
N LEU A 100 -1.45 2.47 -10.25
CA LEU A 100 -1.12 2.61 -8.82
C LEU A 100 0.15 1.82 -8.49
N PHE A 101 0.30 0.60 -9.03
CA PHE A 101 1.53 -0.16 -8.83
C PHE A 101 2.76 0.49 -9.47
N GLN A 102 2.63 1.03 -10.68
CA GLN A 102 3.71 1.77 -11.33
C GLN A 102 4.06 3.05 -10.57
N TYR A 103 3.07 3.80 -10.10
CA TYR A 103 3.28 5.02 -9.32
C TYR A 103 4.16 4.73 -8.10
N VAL A 104 3.84 3.68 -7.33
CA VAL A 104 4.67 3.30 -6.18
C VAL A 104 6.07 2.88 -6.61
N GLN A 105 6.22 2.17 -7.73
CA GLN A 105 7.53 1.76 -8.23
C GLN A 105 8.41 2.97 -8.60
N GLU A 106 7.83 3.97 -9.25
CA GLU A 106 8.52 5.19 -9.68
C GLU A 106 8.87 6.10 -8.49
N HIS A 107 7.97 6.21 -7.51
CA HIS A 107 8.12 7.05 -6.33
C HIS A 107 8.64 6.31 -5.08
N LEU A 108 9.10 5.07 -5.23
CA LEU A 108 9.45 4.20 -4.09
C LEU A 108 10.45 4.86 -3.13
N THR A 109 11.49 5.48 -3.69
CA THR A 109 12.55 6.13 -2.90
C THR A 109 12.02 7.35 -2.13
N GLU A 110 11.09 8.10 -2.73
CA GLU A 110 10.47 9.27 -2.11
C GLU A 110 9.52 8.86 -0.98
N LEU A 111 8.67 7.86 -1.25
CA LEU A 111 7.73 7.30 -0.27
C LEU A 111 8.45 6.72 0.96
N LEU A 112 9.63 6.13 0.75
CA LEU A 112 10.46 5.57 1.83
C LEU A 112 11.44 6.56 2.45
N SER A 113 11.44 7.84 2.05
CA SER A 113 12.37 8.84 2.58
C SER A 113 12.24 9.06 4.09
N MET A 114 11.04 8.84 4.64
CA MET A 114 10.74 8.94 6.07
C MET A 114 11.00 7.64 6.84
N GLN A 115 11.31 6.54 6.15
CA GLN A 115 11.60 5.25 6.76
C GLN A 115 13.01 5.28 7.38
N PRO A 116 13.17 4.98 8.69
CA PRO A 116 14.48 4.96 9.33
C PRO A 116 15.43 3.92 8.71
N ASP A 117 16.73 4.21 8.73
CA ASP A 117 17.78 3.32 8.17
C ASP A 117 18.11 2.14 9.11
N SER A 118 17.52 2.07 10.30
CA SER A 118 17.68 0.93 11.20
C SER A 118 16.47 0.61 12.08
N VAL A 119 16.31 -0.68 12.39
CA VAL A 119 15.28 -1.19 13.33
C VAL A 119 15.46 -0.62 14.74
N THR A 120 16.68 -0.29 15.13
CA THR A 120 16.99 0.30 16.45
C THR A 120 16.35 1.68 16.63
N GLU A 121 16.26 2.47 15.55
CA GLU A 121 15.64 3.79 15.57
C GLU A 121 14.11 3.73 15.65
N ILE A 122 13.49 2.73 15.01
CA ILE A 122 12.04 2.48 15.06
C ILE A 122 11.58 2.19 16.50
N ASN A 123 12.34 1.36 17.23
CA ASN A 123 12.03 1.03 18.63
C ASN A 123 12.20 2.22 19.58
N SER A 124 13.11 3.16 19.26
CA SER A 124 13.30 4.40 20.03
C SER A 124 12.10 5.34 19.92
N GLN A 125 11.49 5.44 18.73
CA GLN A 125 10.30 6.27 18.51
C GLN A 125 9.05 5.68 19.16
N THR A 126 8.86 4.35 19.10
CA THR A 126 7.74 3.66 19.75
C THR A 126 7.77 3.82 21.29
N SER A 127 8.97 3.91 21.87
CA SER A 127 9.15 4.11 23.32
C SER A 127 8.76 5.51 23.78
N LYS A 128 8.86 6.53 22.91
CA LYS A 128 8.49 7.91 23.23
C LYS A 128 6.97 8.14 23.26
N LEU A 129 6.19 7.35 22.52
CA LEU A 129 4.72 7.45 22.49
C LEU A 129 4.04 6.90 23.76
N LYS A 130 4.73 6.10 24.59
CA LYS A 130 4.14 5.49 25.80
C LYS A 130 4.20 6.35 27.07
N ILE A 131 4.78 7.55 27.04
CA ILE A 131 4.99 8.38 28.26
C ILE A 131 4.27 9.74 28.17
N SER A 132 3.03 9.78 27.67
CA SER A 132 2.23 11.03 27.73
C SER A 132 0.82 10.86 28.29
N ASN A 133 0.54 9.74 28.96
CA ASN A 133 -0.77 9.50 29.59
C ASN A 133 -0.73 9.41 31.13
N GLU A 134 0.25 10.03 31.77
CA GLU A 134 0.25 10.22 33.23
C GLU A 134 0.77 11.62 33.57
N ASN A 135 -0.12 12.61 33.57
CA ASN A 135 -0.08 13.73 34.52
C ASN A 135 -1.28 14.66 34.33
N GLN A 136 -2.39 14.32 34.98
CA GLN A 136 -3.21 15.32 35.64
C GLN A 136 -3.43 14.85 37.09
N GLN A 137 -2.48 15.23 37.94
CA GLN A 137 -2.51 15.18 39.39
C GLN A 137 -3.40 16.32 39.93
N GLU A 138 -4.05 16.03 41.08
CA GLU A 138 -4.40 16.98 42.15
C GLU A 138 -5.51 18.00 41.85
N THR A 139 -6.67 17.96 42.50
CA THR A 139 -6.86 18.15 43.96
C THR A 139 -8.25 17.69 44.41
#